data_AF-A0A0B7C2R4-F1
#
_entry.id   AF-A0A0B7C2R4-F1
#
_cell.length_a   1.000
_cell.length_b   1.000
_cell.length_c   1.000
_cell.angle_alpha   90.00
_cell.angle_beta   90.00
_cell.angle_gamma   90.00
#
_symmetry.space_group_name_H-M   'P 1'
#
loop_
_entity.id
_entity.type
_entity.pdbx_description
1 polymer ?
#
loop_
_entity_poly.entity_id
_entity_poly.type
_entity_poly.pdbx_seq_one_letter_code
_entity_poly.pdbx_strand_id
1 'polypeptide(L)'
;LSSMKQKCSSSEGTSTAVNNKNTDKQEQPEKPKRPMNGFMLFAQRNRTELNKKYPDMNNRMISTKLSEEWKKLPDSERRRW
;
A
#
# COMPACT_ATOMS: atom_id res chain seq x y z
N LEU A 1 -9.46 24.10 24.58
CA LEU A 1 -9.81 23.24 23.43
C LEU A 1 -8.51 22.69 22.86
N SER A 2 -8.11 21.52 23.36
CA SER A 2 -6.76 20.95 23.16
C SER A 2 -6.46 20.69 21.68
N SER A 3 -5.49 21.42 21.14
CA SER A 3 -4.83 21.06 19.89
C SER A 3 -3.79 19.99 20.21
N MET A 4 -4.20 18.73 20.10
CA MET A 4 -3.31 17.59 20.27
C MET A 4 -2.37 17.53 19.04
N LYS A 5 -1.20 18.13 19.18
CA LYS A 5 -0.06 17.86 18.29
C LYS A 5 0.34 16.39 18.49
N GLN A 6 -0.14 15.50 17.64
CA GLN A 6 0.40 14.15 17.58
C GLN A 6 1.76 14.19 16.87
N LYS A 7 2.78 14.12 17.70
CA LYS A 7 4.15 13.71 17.40
C LYS A 7 4.11 12.39 16.61
N CYS A 8 4.40 12.47 15.30
CA CYS A 8 4.80 11.29 14.53
C CYS A 8 6.22 10.93 14.98
N SER A 9 6.36 9.84 15.72
CA SER A 9 7.66 9.28 16.09
C SER A 9 7.64 7.77 15.90
N SER A 10 8.62 7.35 15.10
CA SER A 10 9.33 6.08 15.14
C SER A 10 8.99 5.01 14.10
N SER A 11 10.10 4.61 13.47
CA SER A 11 10.46 3.27 13.02
C SER A 11 9.96 2.81 11.65
N GLU A 12 10.79 3.16 10.66
CA GLU A 12 11.47 2.25 9.72
C GLU A 12 10.77 0.93 9.33
N GLY A 13 10.67 0.73 8.00
CA GLY A 13 10.72 -0.62 7.45
C GLY A 13 9.61 -1.05 6.51
N THR A 14 9.02 -0.17 5.69
CA THR A 14 8.46 -0.68 4.42
C THR A 14 9.58 -0.67 3.39
N SER A 15 10.27 -1.80 3.24
CA SER A 15 11.01 -2.11 2.02
C SER A 15 10.03 -2.14 0.85
N THR A 16 9.67 -0.97 0.34
CA THR A 16 9.27 -0.83 -1.04
C THR A 16 10.54 -1.04 -1.85
N ALA A 17 10.79 -2.28 -2.26
CA ALA A 17 11.62 -2.54 -3.42
C ALA A 17 10.88 -1.97 -4.63
N VAL A 18 10.94 -0.64 -4.80
CA VAL A 18 10.85 -0.01 -6.11
C VAL A 18 12.14 -0.44 -6.81
N ASN A 19 12.11 -1.56 -7.54
CA ASN A 19 13.11 -1.76 -8.57
C ASN A 19 12.68 -0.90 -9.76
N ASN A 20 13.33 0.25 -9.89
CA ASN A 20 13.19 1.13 -11.03
C ASN A 20 13.51 0.35 -12.33
N LYS A 21 12.56 0.41 -13.27
CA LYS A 21 12.74 0.65 -14.71
C LYS A 21 13.71 -0.28 -15.47
N ASN A 22 13.13 -1.00 -16.44
CA ASN A 22 13.72 -1.31 -17.75
C ASN A 22 15.24 -1.38 -17.82
N THR A 23 15.81 -2.57 -17.59
CA THR A 23 16.97 -3.01 -18.37
C THR A 23 16.84 -4.50 -18.65
N ASP A 24 16.78 -4.78 -19.95
CA ASP A 24 17.22 -6.01 -20.59
C ASP A 24 16.58 -7.34 -20.14
N LYS A 25 15.58 -7.73 -20.94
CA LYS A 25 15.44 -9.03 -21.63
C LYS A 25 16.54 -10.08 -21.34
N GLN A 26 16.67 -10.52 -20.10
CA GLN A 26 17.43 -11.72 -19.74
C GLN A 26 16.46 -12.67 -19.04
N GLU A 27 16.26 -13.80 -19.69
CA GLU A 27 15.47 -14.96 -19.27
C GLU A 27 16.10 -15.59 -18.02
N GLN A 28 16.07 -14.85 -16.92
CA GLN A 28 16.36 -15.39 -15.60
C GLN A 28 15.16 -16.23 -15.21
N PRO A 29 15.35 -17.46 -14.69
CA PRO A 29 14.23 -18.27 -14.22
C PRO A 29 13.40 -17.43 -13.25
N GLU A 30 12.13 -17.20 -13.60
CA GLU A 30 11.24 -16.26 -12.90
C GLU A 30 11.13 -16.72 -11.44
N LYS A 31 11.84 -16.02 -10.55
CA LYS A 31 11.80 -16.33 -9.12
C LYS A 31 10.33 -16.23 -8.68
N PRO A 32 9.83 -17.19 -7.88
CA PRO A 32 8.45 -17.14 -7.44
C PRO A 32 8.18 -15.82 -6.74
N LYS A 33 7.11 -15.12 -7.18
CA LYS A 33 6.69 -13.84 -6.60
C LYS A 33 6.38 -14.05 -5.12
N ARG A 34 6.74 -13.06 -4.30
CA ARG A 34 6.42 -13.08 -2.87
C ARG A 34 4.89 -13.10 -2.71
N PRO A 35 4.34 -13.87 -1.74
CA PRO A 35 2.92 -13.78 -1.44
C PRO A 35 2.57 -12.37 -0.97
N MET A 36 1.33 -11.95 -1.22
CA MET A 36 0.83 -10.65 -0.78
C MET A 36 0.69 -10.63 0.74
N ASN A 37 1.23 -9.57 1.37
CA ASN A 37 0.96 -9.30 2.79
C ASN A 37 -0.46 -8.75 2.98
N GLY A 38 -0.91 -8.64 4.24
CA GLY A 38 -2.28 -8.19 4.55
C GLY A 38 -2.64 -6.81 3.98
N PHE A 39 -1.70 -5.86 4.01
CA PHE A 39 -1.93 -4.55 3.38
C PHE A 39 -2.13 -4.68 1.87
N MET A 40 -1.35 -5.53 1.18
CA MET A 40 -1.49 -5.72 -0.27
C MET A 40 -2.83 -6.38 -0.62
N LEU A 41 -3.33 -7.31 0.21
CA LEU A 41 -4.66 -7.91 0.04
C LEU A 41 -5.78 -6.88 0.24
N PHE A 42 -5.69 -6.07 1.30
CA PHE A 42 -6.60 -4.95 1.54
C PHE A 42 -6.58 -3.93 0.40
N ALA A 43 -5.38 -3.51 -0.02
CA ALA A 43 -5.20 -2.51 -1.07
C ALA A 43 -5.72 -3.03 -2.42
N GLN A 44 -5.51 -4.31 -2.75
CA GLN A 44 -5.99 -4.90 -3.99
C GLN A 44 -7.52 -4.79 -4.11
N ARG A 45 -8.26 -5.13 -3.06
CA ARG A 45 -9.73 -5.05 -3.06
C ARG A 45 -10.22 -3.59 -3.14
N ASN A 46 -9.69 -2.73 -2.27
CA ASN A 46 -10.17 -1.36 -2.13
C ASN A 46 -9.74 -0.46 -3.31
N ARG A 47 -8.59 -0.74 -3.93
CA ARG A 47 -8.12 -0.02 -5.11
C ARG A 47 -9.09 -0.16 -6.28
N THR A 48 -9.63 -1.36 -6.51
CA THR A 48 -10.61 -1.58 -7.58
C THR A 48 -11.86 -0.74 -7.36
N GLU A 49 -12.31 -0.60 -6.12
CA GLU A 49 -13.47 0.23 -5.77
C GLU A 49 -13.17 1.72 -5.93
N LEU A 50 -12.00 2.19 -5.46
CA LEU A 50 -11.61 3.59 -5.60
C LEU A 50 -11.39 3.99 -7.07
N ASN A 51 -10.82 3.12 -7.90
CA ASN A 51 -10.67 3.39 -9.32
C ASN A 51 -12.02 3.46 -10.05
N LYS A 52 -13.02 2.66 -9.63
CA LYS A 52 -14.39 2.75 -10.17
C LYS A 52 -15.06 4.06 -9.77
N LYS A 53 -14.86 4.50 -8.52
CA LYS A 53 -15.44 5.74 -7.99
C LYS A 53 -14.75 7.00 -8.49
N TYR A 54 -13.44 6.92 -8.74
CA TYR A 54 -12.58 8.02 -9.16
C TYR A 54 -11.72 7.59 -10.35
N PRO A 55 -12.31 7.41 -11.55
CA PRO A 55 -11.57 6.95 -12.73
C PRO A 55 -10.46 7.91 -13.16
N ASP A 56 -10.62 9.21 -12.89
CA ASP A 56 -9.63 10.25 -13.21
C ASP A 56 -8.54 10.42 -12.15
N MET A 57 -8.66 9.75 -11.00
CA MET A 57 -7.71 9.91 -9.92
C MET A 57 -6.42 9.14 -10.21
N ASN A 58 -5.29 9.84 -10.07
CA ASN A 58 -3.98 9.22 -10.27
C ASN A 58 -3.76 8.08 -9.25
N ASN A 59 -3.25 6.95 -9.72
CA ASN A 59 -2.89 5.78 -8.90
C ASN A 59 -1.99 6.14 -7.71
N ARG A 60 -1.10 7.14 -7.86
CA ARG A 60 -0.28 7.63 -6.73
C ARG A 60 -1.15 8.12 -5.57
N MET A 61 -2.20 8.87 -5.87
CA MET A 61 -3.14 9.39 -4.87
C MET A 61 -3.98 8.27 -4.26
N ILE A 62 -4.39 7.30 -5.08
CA ILE A 62 -5.12 6.11 -4.62
C ILE A 62 -4.30 5.33 -3.59
N SER A 63 -3.01 5.09 -3.87
CA SER A 63 -2.10 4.40 -2.94
C SER A 63 -1.93 5.16 -1.63
N THR A 64 -1.76 6.50 -1.70
CA THR A 64 -1.68 7.33 -0.49
C THR A 64 -2.96 7.18 0.35
N LYS A 65 -4.13 7.33 -0.27
CA LYS A 65 -5.42 7.18 0.41
C LYS A 65 -5.60 5.81 1.05
N LEU A 66 -5.25 4.73 0.35
CA LEU A 66 -5.30 3.37 0.89
C LEU A 66 -4.38 3.18 2.10
N SER A 67 -3.19 3.77 2.08
CA SER A 67 -2.27 3.72 3.22
C SER A 67 -2.81 4.44 4.45
N GLU A 68 -3.56 5.52 4.25
CA GLU A 68 -4.22 6.25 5.33
C GLU A 68 -5.40 5.43 5.89
N GLU A 69 -6.25 4.88 5.03
CA GLU A 69 -7.37 4.03 5.45
C GLU A 69 -6.90 2.78 6.19
N TRP A 70 -5.84 2.12 5.72
CA TRP A 70 -5.24 0.98 6.41
C TRP A 70 -4.75 1.30 7.83
N LYS A 71 -4.21 2.51 8.04
CA LYS A 71 -3.76 2.98 9.36
C LYS A 71 -4.92 3.34 10.28
N LYS A 72 -6.08 3.67 9.72
CA LYS A 72 -7.31 3.97 10.47
C LYS A 72 -8.10 2.72 10.86
N LEU A 73 -7.87 1.59 10.18
CA LEU A 73 -8.52 0.33 10.55
C LEU A 73 -8.16 -0.09 11.98
N PRO A 74 -9.12 -0.66 12.73
CA PRO A 74 -8.83 -1.24 14.03
C PRO A 74 -7.90 -2.45 13.88
N ASP A 75 -7.06 -2.71 14.88
CA ASP A 75 -6.09 -3.80 14.87
C ASP A 75 -6.70 -5.17 14.60
N SER A 76 -7.90 -5.42 15.12
CA SER A 76 -8.66 -6.66 14.89
C SER A 76 -8.97 -6.88 13.41
N GLU A 77 -9.34 -5.82 12.69
CA GLU A 77 -9.63 -5.89 11.27
C GLU A 77 -8.33 -5.94 10.46
N ARG A 78 -7.33 -5.15 10.84
CA ARG A 78 -6.01 -5.13 10.19
C ARG A 78 -5.30 -6.48 10.24
N ARG A 79 -5.47 -7.26 11.32
CA ARG A 79 -4.93 -8.63 11.46
C ARG A 79 -5.70 -9.68 10.66
N ARG A 80 -6.95 -9.39 10.26
CA ARG A 80 -7.76 -10.30 9.45
C ARG A 80 -7.33 -10.30 7.98
N TRP A 81 -6.82 -9.16 7.53
CA TRP A 81 -6.26 -8.96 6.19
C TRP A 81 -4.91 -9.65 6.06
#